data_AF-A0AAE4BN97-F1
#
_entry.id   AF-A0AAE4BN97-F1
#
_cell.length_a   1.000
_cell.length_b   1.000
_cell.length_c   1.000
_cell.angle_alpha   90.00
_cell.angle_beta   90.00
_cell.angle_gamma   90.00
#
_symmetry.space_group_name_H-M   'P 1'
#
loop_
_entity.id
_entity.type
_entity.pdbx_description
1 polymer ?
#
loop_
_entity_poly.entity_id
_entity_poly.type
_entity_poly.pdbx_seq_one_letter_code
_entity_poly.pdbx_strand_id
1 'polypeptide(L)'
;MKFPQELVPLINAPTSAFTEDTPGLTDSEHAFILALRDRWGSRMFEDALADLGEASAVRLCLSGHLSLRRTEFGVATCLGPHGRVAAGLNSPGYRKSPNTIEDEVYLWHGIEYLAAQENFTYQGRASKALHTMQSRSGAVYYVTGRARGHYPQSVRRLIQPLRAELIRQGSQLIVFHPDLRRTRYLEEMARGLIRVIPMKGFWLKPTRGSAALQSTADTSLPAHEAP
;
A
#
# COMPACT_ATOMS: atom_id res chain seq x y z
N MET A 1 14.83 -14.50 0.35
CA MET A 1 14.96 -15.15 -0.98
C MET A 1 15.33 -14.07 -1.99
N LYS A 2 15.70 -14.39 -3.25
CA LYS A 2 15.91 -13.35 -4.27
C LYS A 2 14.62 -13.10 -5.03
N PHE A 3 14.30 -11.83 -5.27
CA PHE A 3 13.18 -11.43 -6.12
C PHE A 3 13.30 -12.04 -7.53
N PRO A 4 12.25 -12.67 -8.08
CA PRO A 4 12.24 -13.26 -9.42
C PRO A 4 12.66 -12.25 -10.50
N GLN A 5 13.69 -12.57 -11.29
CA GLN A 5 14.20 -11.65 -12.32
C GLN A 5 13.16 -11.38 -13.41
N GLU A 6 12.30 -12.35 -13.71
CA GLU A 6 11.23 -12.23 -14.71
C GLU A 6 10.13 -11.23 -14.30
N LEU A 7 10.00 -10.93 -13.01
CA LEU A 7 9.00 -10.00 -12.49
C LEU A 7 9.51 -8.55 -12.50
N VAL A 8 10.83 -8.34 -12.66
CA VAL A 8 11.46 -7.01 -12.63
C VAL A 8 10.91 -6.09 -13.73
N PRO A 9 10.77 -6.53 -15.00
CA PRO A 9 10.19 -5.70 -16.05
C PRO A 9 8.72 -5.32 -15.77
N LEU A 10 7.99 -6.17 -15.04
CA LEU A 10 6.55 -6.00 -14.79
C LEU A 10 6.23 -4.99 -13.68
N ILE A 11 7.21 -4.60 -12.86
CA ILE A 11 7.04 -3.62 -11.77
C ILE A 11 6.58 -2.26 -12.29
N ASN A 12 7.05 -1.87 -13.48
CA ASN A 12 6.75 -0.57 -14.09
C ASN A 12 5.83 -0.68 -15.32
N ALA A 13 5.40 -1.89 -15.68
CA ALA A 13 4.52 -2.08 -16.83
C ALA A 13 3.17 -1.37 -16.58
N PRO A 14 2.62 -0.65 -17.58
CA PRO A 14 1.29 -0.09 -17.45
C PRO A 14 0.28 -1.22 -17.31
N THR A 15 -0.84 -0.99 -16.61
CA THR A 15 -1.87 -2.02 -16.41
C THR A 15 -2.47 -2.52 -17.73
N SER A 16 -2.37 -1.72 -18.80
CA SER A 16 -2.79 -2.09 -20.15
C SER A 16 -1.81 -3.02 -20.89
N ALA A 17 -0.62 -3.28 -20.34
CA ALA A 17 0.36 -4.21 -20.92
C ALA A 17 0.03 -5.68 -20.63
N PHE A 18 -1.02 -5.95 -19.84
CA PHE A 18 -1.45 -7.30 -19.49
C PHE A 18 -2.54 -7.76 -20.46
N THR A 19 -2.44 -9.00 -20.93
CA THR A 19 -3.27 -9.54 -22.02
C THR A 19 -4.68 -9.91 -21.55
N GLU A 20 -5.66 -9.85 -22.47
CA GLU A 20 -7.07 -10.19 -22.21
C GLU A 20 -7.36 -11.69 -22.13
N ASP A 21 -6.46 -12.55 -22.61
CA ASP A 21 -6.63 -13.99 -22.48
C ASP A 21 -6.47 -14.42 -21.02
N THR A 22 -7.58 -14.82 -20.42
CA THR A 22 -7.64 -15.26 -19.03
C THR A 22 -7.71 -16.79 -19.01
N PRO A 23 -6.57 -17.50 -19.04
CA PRO A 23 -6.59 -18.94 -18.77
C PRO A 23 -7.17 -19.19 -17.38
N GLY A 24 -7.84 -20.33 -17.18
CA GLY A 24 -8.42 -20.69 -15.90
C GLY A 24 -7.40 -20.58 -14.75
N LEU A 25 -7.84 -19.97 -13.65
CA LEU A 25 -7.07 -19.97 -12.40
C LEU A 25 -7.04 -21.38 -11.83
N THR A 26 -5.87 -21.78 -11.33
CA THR A 26 -5.78 -22.98 -10.49
C THR A 26 -6.36 -22.70 -9.12
N ASP A 27 -6.70 -23.75 -8.36
CA ASP A 27 -7.19 -23.62 -6.99
C ASP A 27 -6.20 -22.86 -6.09
N SER A 28 -4.90 -23.10 -6.26
CA SER A 28 -3.83 -22.42 -5.51
C SER A 28 -3.77 -20.92 -5.82
N GLU A 29 -3.93 -20.53 -7.08
CA GLU A 29 -3.94 -19.11 -7.47
C GLU A 29 -5.23 -18.41 -7.05
N HIS A 30 -6.36 -19.12 -7.12
CA HIS A 30 -7.62 -18.61 -6.62
C HIS A 30 -7.56 -18.39 -5.09
N ALA A 31 -7.02 -19.35 -4.35
CA ALA A 31 -6.76 -19.21 -2.92
C ALA A 31 -5.81 -18.05 -2.62
N PHE A 32 -4.76 -17.85 -3.42
CA PHE A 32 -3.85 -16.72 -3.30
C PHE A 32 -4.55 -15.38 -3.55
N ILE A 33 -5.39 -15.27 -4.58
CA ILE A 33 -6.17 -14.06 -4.89
C ILE A 33 -7.13 -13.73 -3.75
N LEU A 34 -7.82 -14.73 -3.18
CA LEU A 34 -8.71 -14.54 -2.04
C LEU A 34 -7.93 -14.17 -0.76
N ALA A 35 -6.78 -14.80 -0.53
CA ALA A 35 -5.90 -14.41 0.56
C ALA A 35 -5.47 -12.96 0.38
N LEU A 36 -5.03 -12.56 -0.82
CA LEU A 36 -4.61 -11.19 -1.12
C LEU A 36 -5.76 -10.18 -0.96
N ARG A 37 -7.02 -10.56 -1.28
CA ARG A 37 -8.23 -9.77 -1.00
C ARG A 37 -8.37 -9.45 0.48
N ASP A 38 -8.26 -10.45 1.34
CA ASP A 38 -8.47 -10.30 2.78
C ASP A 38 -7.26 -9.61 3.45
N ARG A 39 -6.09 -9.76 2.81
CA ARG A 39 -4.78 -9.27 3.24
C ARG A 39 -4.30 -8.03 2.49
N TRP A 40 -5.19 -7.28 1.82
CA TRP A 40 -4.85 -6.15 0.93
C TRP A 40 -3.56 -5.41 1.35
N GLY A 41 -2.47 -5.63 0.61
CA GLY A 41 -1.17 -4.96 0.78
C GLY A 41 -0.23 -5.51 1.86
N SER A 42 -0.53 -6.64 2.50
CA SER A 42 0.14 -7.10 3.73
C SER A 42 1.26 -8.12 3.59
N ARG A 43 1.72 -8.42 2.38
CA ARG A 43 2.98 -9.16 2.24
C ARG A 43 3.88 -8.46 1.23
N MET A 44 5.05 -8.08 1.71
CA MET A 44 6.22 -7.93 0.87
C MET A 44 6.27 -9.16 -0.05
N PHE A 45 6.38 -8.92 -1.35
CA PHE A 45 6.19 -9.91 -2.40
C PHE A 45 6.92 -11.24 -2.17
N GLU A 46 8.07 -11.20 -1.50
CA GLU A 46 8.99 -12.35 -1.37
C GLU A 46 8.40 -13.55 -0.64
N ASP A 47 7.70 -13.36 0.49
CA ASP A 47 7.21 -14.50 1.29
C ASP A 47 5.95 -15.13 0.71
N ALA A 48 5.06 -14.30 0.13
CA ALA A 48 3.81 -14.79 -0.46
C ALA A 48 4.04 -15.53 -1.78
N LEU A 49 5.08 -15.13 -2.53
CA LEU A 49 5.48 -15.80 -3.75
C LEU A 49 6.09 -17.17 -3.53
N ALA A 50 6.83 -17.35 -2.44
CA ALA A 50 7.42 -18.64 -2.10
C ALA A 50 6.34 -19.73 -2.02
N ASP A 51 5.17 -19.39 -1.47
CA ASP A 51 4.02 -20.29 -1.35
C ASP A 51 3.30 -20.52 -2.70
N LEU A 52 3.32 -19.55 -3.62
CA LEU A 52 2.61 -19.58 -4.89
C LEU A 52 3.42 -20.20 -6.05
N GLY A 53 4.74 -20.08 -6.00
CA GLY A 53 5.65 -20.45 -7.09
C GLY A 53 5.83 -19.34 -8.13
N GLU A 54 7.07 -19.23 -8.64
CA GLU A 54 7.49 -18.17 -9.58
C GLU A 54 6.68 -18.18 -10.88
N ALA A 55 6.46 -19.35 -11.48
CA ALA A 55 5.72 -19.48 -12.74
C ALA A 55 4.26 -18.99 -12.61
N SER A 56 3.58 -19.33 -11.51
CA SER A 56 2.22 -18.85 -11.24
C SER A 56 2.18 -17.34 -11.02
N ALA A 57 3.18 -16.78 -10.34
CA ALA A 57 3.26 -15.34 -10.16
C ALA A 57 3.45 -14.55 -11.45
N VAL A 58 4.39 -15.00 -12.30
CA VAL A 58 4.61 -14.41 -13.63
C VAL A 58 3.33 -14.49 -14.45
N ARG A 59 2.67 -15.66 -14.49
CA ARG A 59 1.40 -15.84 -15.20
C ARG A 59 0.30 -14.92 -14.68
N LEU A 60 0.12 -14.81 -13.37
CA LEU A 60 -0.90 -13.94 -12.79
C LEU A 60 -0.61 -12.44 -13.03
N CYS A 61 0.65 -12.03 -13.08
CA CYS A 61 1.01 -10.68 -13.50
C CYS A 61 0.68 -10.46 -14.98
N LEU A 62 1.14 -11.33 -15.88
CA LEU A 62 0.92 -11.20 -17.32
C LEU A 62 -0.56 -11.22 -17.72
N SER A 63 -1.37 -12.03 -17.02
CA SER A 63 -2.83 -12.11 -17.20
C SER A 63 -3.61 -11.01 -16.48
N GLY A 64 -2.95 -10.04 -15.83
CA GLY A 64 -3.62 -8.92 -15.18
C GLY A 64 -4.36 -9.27 -13.88
N HIS A 65 -4.13 -10.44 -13.30
CA HIS A 65 -4.66 -10.81 -11.98
C HIS A 65 -3.89 -10.15 -10.84
N LEU A 66 -2.58 -9.98 -11.00
CA LEU A 66 -1.72 -9.28 -10.06
C LEU A 66 -1.13 -8.03 -10.69
N SER A 67 -0.95 -6.99 -9.89
CA SER A 67 -0.19 -5.81 -10.25
C SER A 67 0.89 -5.57 -9.19
N LEU A 68 2.07 -5.20 -9.66
CA LEU A 68 3.24 -4.94 -8.82
C LEU A 68 3.45 -3.44 -8.71
N ARG A 69 3.88 -3.00 -7.52
CA ARG A 69 4.19 -1.60 -7.24
C ARG A 69 5.50 -1.49 -6.49
N ARG A 70 6.40 -0.64 -7.00
CA ARG A 70 7.60 -0.28 -6.26
C ARG A 70 7.25 0.70 -5.15
N THR A 71 7.75 0.43 -3.96
CA THR A 71 7.65 1.30 -2.78
C THR A 71 9.03 1.50 -2.17
N GLU A 72 9.12 2.38 -1.18
CA GLU A 72 10.36 2.66 -0.45
C GLU A 72 10.83 1.47 0.40
N PHE A 73 9.91 0.56 0.74
CA PHE A 73 10.18 -0.62 1.56
C PHE A 73 10.34 -1.90 0.73
N GLY A 74 10.25 -1.81 -0.60
CA GLY A 74 10.36 -2.95 -1.50
C GLY A 74 9.24 -3.00 -2.53
N VAL A 75 9.00 -4.19 -3.09
CA VAL A 75 7.94 -4.42 -4.07
C VAL A 75 6.69 -4.92 -3.36
N ALA A 76 5.59 -4.21 -3.57
CA ALA A 76 4.28 -4.56 -3.06
C ALA A 76 3.41 -5.17 -4.17
N THR A 77 2.53 -6.07 -3.76
CA THR A 77 1.63 -6.79 -4.66
C THR A 77 0.20 -6.45 -4.36
N CYS A 78 -0.58 -6.24 -5.41
CA CYS A 78 -2.01 -5.99 -5.31
C CYS A 78 -2.78 -6.74 -6.38
N LEU A 79 -4.10 -6.76 -6.22
CA LEU A 79 -4.99 -7.30 -7.25
C LEU A 79 -5.02 -6.37 -8.46
N GLY A 80 -4.66 -6.93 -9.62
CA GLY A 80 -4.90 -6.33 -10.92
C GLY A 80 -6.38 -6.38 -11.31
N PRO A 81 -6.77 -5.82 -12.47
CA PRO A 81 -8.18 -5.76 -12.90
C PRO A 81 -8.89 -7.12 -12.86
N HIS A 82 -8.29 -8.17 -13.41
CA HIS A 82 -8.89 -9.51 -13.43
C HIS A 82 -8.88 -10.18 -12.05
N GLY A 83 -7.86 -9.91 -11.23
CA GLY A 83 -7.78 -10.43 -9.87
C GLY A 83 -8.86 -9.86 -8.97
N ARG A 84 -9.26 -8.61 -9.22
CA ARG A 84 -10.40 -7.98 -8.53
C ARG A 84 -11.72 -8.62 -8.93
N VAL A 85 -11.89 -8.97 -10.21
CA VAL A 85 -13.06 -9.72 -10.70
C VAL A 85 -13.12 -11.09 -10.01
N ALA A 86 -12.01 -11.84 -10.06
CA ALA A 86 -11.89 -13.15 -9.42
C ALA A 86 -12.13 -13.08 -7.90
N ALA A 87 -11.68 -12.02 -7.24
CA ALA A 87 -11.90 -11.80 -5.82
C ALA A 87 -13.34 -11.35 -5.44
N GLY A 88 -14.22 -11.13 -6.42
CA GLY A 88 -15.58 -10.65 -6.21
C GLY A 88 -15.68 -9.15 -5.88
N LEU A 89 -14.67 -8.34 -6.24
CA LEU A 89 -14.57 -6.91 -5.90
C LEU A 89 -15.09 -5.96 -6.99
N ASN A 90 -16.02 -6.44 -7.83
CA ASN A 90 -16.57 -5.69 -8.97
C ASN A 90 -17.59 -4.61 -8.58
N SER A 91 -17.97 -4.51 -7.29
CA SER A 91 -18.89 -3.47 -6.85
C SER A 91 -18.25 -2.07 -6.98
N PRO A 92 -19.00 -1.03 -7.40
CA PRO A 92 -18.50 0.35 -7.53
C PRO A 92 -17.78 0.91 -6.28
N GLY A 93 -18.12 0.41 -5.08
CA GLY A 93 -17.51 0.78 -3.80
C GLY A 93 -16.08 0.25 -3.56
N TYR A 94 -15.58 -0.66 -4.41
CA TYR A 94 -14.23 -1.20 -4.32
C TYR A 94 -13.21 -0.52 -5.24
N ARG A 95 -13.58 0.56 -5.96
CA ARG A 95 -12.65 1.43 -6.69
C ARG A 95 -11.73 2.21 -5.72
N LYS A 96 -10.95 1.51 -4.91
CA LYS A 96 -9.87 2.11 -4.14
C LYS A 96 -8.71 2.36 -5.10
N SER A 97 -8.20 3.59 -5.10
CA SER A 97 -7.14 4.03 -6.00
C SER A 97 -5.82 3.31 -5.72
N PRO A 98 -4.94 3.13 -6.73
CA PRO A 98 -3.63 2.47 -6.60
C PRO A 98 -2.81 2.94 -5.39
N ASN A 99 -2.85 4.24 -5.16
CA ASN A 99 -2.60 4.98 -3.93
C ASN A 99 -2.77 4.23 -2.58
N THR A 100 -3.82 3.43 -2.42
CA THR A 100 -4.11 2.69 -1.17
C THR A 100 -2.99 1.69 -0.84
N ILE A 101 -2.31 1.15 -1.86
CA ILE A 101 -1.29 0.11 -1.67
C ILE A 101 -0.08 0.67 -0.93
N GLU A 102 0.39 1.86 -1.29
CA GLU A 102 1.50 2.52 -0.61
C GLU A 102 1.16 2.80 0.86
N ASP A 103 -0.05 3.31 1.14
CA ASP A 103 -0.51 3.58 2.51
C ASP A 103 -0.55 2.30 3.37
N GLU A 104 -0.97 1.17 2.78
CA GLU A 104 -1.00 -0.15 3.43
C GLU A 104 0.42 -0.70 3.67
N VAL A 105 1.33 -0.59 2.69
CA VAL A 105 2.72 -1.03 2.87
C VAL A 105 3.40 -0.25 4.00
N TYR A 106 3.18 1.07 4.05
CA TYR A 106 3.63 1.92 5.14
C TYR A 106 3.03 1.51 6.50
N LEU A 107 1.75 1.14 6.52
CA LEU A 107 1.08 0.65 7.72
C LEU A 107 1.71 -0.65 8.22
N TRP A 108 1.90 -1.62 7.33
CA TRP A 108 2.46 -2.92 7.70
C TRP A 108 3.89 -2.80 8.21
N HIS A 109 4.71 -2.01 7.53
CA HIS A 109 6.05 -1.75 8.01
C HIS A 109 6.05 -1.04 9.39
N GLY A 110 5.08 -0.14 9.62
CA GLY A 110 4.87 0.46 10.93
C GLY A 110 4.44 -0.53 12.01
N ILE A 111 3.56 -1.49 11.67
CA ILE A 111 3.12 -2.57 12.55
C ILE A 111 4.32 -3.46 12.94
N GLU A 112 5.15 -3.85 11.96
CA GLU A 112 6.38 -4.61 12.19
C GLU A 112 7.36 -3.84 13.09
N TYR A 113 7.53 -2.54 12.84
CA TYR A 113 8.34 -1.67 13.69
C TYR A 113 7.84 -1.67 15.15
N LEU A 114 6.54 -1.45 15.37
CA LEU A 114 5.97 -1.45 16.72
C LEU A 114 6.11 -2.81 17.41
N ALA A 115 5.94 -3.90 16.67
CA ALA A 115 6.13 -5.23 17.20
C ALA A 115 7.59 -5.48 17.62
N ALA A 116 8.54 -5.14 16.75
CA ALA A 116 9.96 -5.40 16.99
C ALA A 116 10.59 -4.46 18.02
N GLN A 117 10.24 -3.18 18.00
CA GLN A 117 10.92 -2.14 18.80
C GLN A 117 10.17 -1.78 20.08
N GLU A 118 8.83 -1.82 20.05
CA GLU A 118 7.99 -1.37 21.17
C GLU A 118 7.21 -2.52 21.84
N ASN A 119 7.39 -3.76 21.38
CA ASN A 119 6.72 -4.97 21.89
C ASN A 119 5.19 -4.88 21.83
N PHE A 120 4.66 -4.35 20.73
CA PHE A 120 3.23 -4.38 20.47
C PHE A 120 2.83 -5.68 19.77
N THR A 121 1.65 -6.20 20.10
CA THR A 121 1.06 -7.38 19.44
C THR A 121 -0.07 -6.95 18.51
N TYR A 122 -0.01 -7.35 17.25
CA TYR A 122 -1.09 -7.09 16.29
C TYR A 122 -2.38 -7.84 16.68
N GLN A 123 -3.50 -7.12 16.75
CA GLN A 123 -4.80 -7.67 17.16
C GLN A 123 -5.78 -7.85 15.99
N GLY A 124 -5.49 -7.24 14.84
CA GLY A 124 -6.34 -7.36 13.66
C GLY A 124 -6.79 -6.02 13.12
N ARG A 125 -7.91 -6.07 12.38
CA ARG A 125 -8.47 -4.94 11.67
C ARG A 125 -9.73 -4.46 12.38
N ALA A 126 -9.76 -3.20 12.80
CA ALA A 126 -10.95 -2.57 13.36
C ALA A 126 -11.85 -1.98 12.25
N SER A 127 -11.25 -1.46 11.19
CA SER A 127 -11.99 -0.95 10.04
C SER A 127 -11.16 -0.97 8.77
N LYS A 128 -11.76 -0.54 7.65
CA LYS A 128 -11.09 -0.42 6.35
C LYS A 128 -9.80 0.42 6.39
N ALA A 129 -9.67 1.36 7.33
CA ALA A 129 -8.50 2.25 7.43
C ALA A 129 -7.75 2.13 8.76
N LEU A 130 -8.21 1.28 9.69
CA LEU A 130 -7.69 1.20 11.05
C LEU A 130 -7.42 -0.24 11.44
N HIS A 131 -6.25 -0.43 12.01
CA HIS A 131 -5.79 -1.68 12.58
C HIS A 131 -5.62 -1.49 14.09
N THR A 132 -5.63 -2.58 14.83
CA THR A 132 -5.46 -2.56 16.28
C THR A 132 -4.18 -3.27 16.67
N MET A 133 -3.46 -2.68 17.62
CA MET A 133 -2.29 -3.27 18.25
C MET A 133 -2.41 -3.15 19.75
N GLN A 134 -1.93 -4.12 20.50
CA GLN A 134 -1.92 -4.11 21.95
C GLN A 134 -0.50 -3.91 22.44
N SER A 135 -0.29 -2.91 23.29
CA SER A 135 1.01 -2.70 23.94
C SER A 135 1.25 -3.73 25.04
N ARG A 136 2.49 -3.82 25.54
CA ARG A 136 2.85 -4.68 26.67
C ARG A 136 2.04 -4.41 27.95
N SER A 137 1.57 -3.18 28.17
CA SER A 137 0.72 -2.84 29.32
C SER A 137 -0.73 -3.29 29.16
N GLY A 138 -1.09 -3.88 28.02
CA GLY A 138 -2.45 -4.35 27.72
C GLY A 138 -3.33 -3.30 27.05
N ALA A 139 -2.89 -2.04 26.93
CA ALA A 139 -3.65 -0.99 26.25
C ALA A 139 -3.73 -1.23 24.73
N VAL A 140 -4.91 -1.04 24.16
CA VAL A 140 -5.22 -1.23 22.72
C VAL A 140 -5.09 0.09 21.99
N TYR A 141 -4.18 0.15 21.02
CA TYR A 141 -3.91 1.28 20.16
C TYR A 141 -4.51 1.06 18.77
N TYR A 142 -4.97 2.15 18.17
CA TYR A 142 -5.40 2.16 16.78
C TYR A 142 -4.24 2.62 15.91
N VAL A 143 -4.00 1.95 14.78
CA VAL A 143 -2.86 2.24 13.90
C VAL A 143 -3.30 2.41 12.44
N THR A 144 -2.66 3.34 11.72
CA THR A 144 -2.94 3.61 10.30
C THR A 144 -1.71 4.15 9.58
N GLY A 145 -1.56 3.85 8.28
CA GLY A 145 -0.46 4.31 7.43
C GLY A 145 -0.89 5.38 6.43
N ARG A 146 -0.03 6.38 6.20
CA ARG A 146 -0.26 7.52 5.30
C ARG A 146 1.03 7.89 4.54
N ALA A 147 1.33 7.15 3.48
CA ALA A 147 2.51 7.28 2.64
C ALA A 147 2.55 8.60 1.85
N ARG A 148 1.42 9.06 1.31
CA ARG A 148 1.38 10.26 0.44
C ARG A 148 1.08 11.56 1.18
N GLY A 149 1.00 11.50 2.51
CA GLY A 149 0.71 12.63 3.37
C GLY A 149 -0.61 13.34 3.09
N HIS A 150 -1.71 12.58 3.21
CA HIS A 150 -3.06 13.14 3.07
C HIS A 150 -3.35 14.27 4.08
N TYR A 151 -4.18 15.20 3.61
CA TYR A 151 -4.61 16.41 4.30
C TYR A 151 -5.06 16.15 5.75
N PRO A 152 -4.76 17.06 6.69
CA PRO A 152 -5.24 17.08 8.09
C PRO A 152 -6.63 16.51 8.32
N GLN A 153 -7.54 16.82 7.39
CA GLN A 153 -8.94 16.47 7.43
C GLN A 153 -9.20 14.96 7.42
N SER A 154 -8.36 14.16 6.77
CA SER A 154 -8.52 12.69 6.75
C SER A 154 -8.27 12.08 8.12
N VAL A 155 -7.19 12.51 8.79
CA VAL A 155 -6.87 12.05 10.16
C VAL A 155 -7.91 12.58 11.14
N ARG A 156 -8.36 13.83 11.00
CA ARG A 156 -9.47 14.39 11.80
C ARG A 156 -10.74 13.54 11.70
N ARG A 157 -11.14 13.13 10.49
CA ARG A 157 -12.30 12.26 10.27
C ARG A 157 -12.14 10.87 10.91
N LEU A 158 -10.92 10.35 11.02
CA LEU A 158 -10.66 9.10 11.71
C LEU A 158 -10.73 9.22 13.23
N ILE A 159 -10.12 10.28 13.80
CA ILE A 159 -10.09 10.43 15.26
C ILE A 159 -11.43 10.89 15.84
N GLN A 160 -12.22 11.68 15.10
CA GLN A 160 -13.48 12.23 15.61
C GLN A 160 -14.42 11.17 16.22
N PRO A 161 -14.72 10.04 15.56
CA PRO A 161 -15.53 8.98 16.16
C PRO A 161 -14.80 8.20 17.27
N LEU A 162 -13.47 8.13 17.26
CA LEU A 162 -12.68 7.35 18.22
C LEU A 162 -12.36 8.11 19.52
N ARG A 163 -12.54 9.43 19.54
CA ARG A 163 -12.01 10.30 20.59
C ARG A 163 -12.42 9.87 22.00
N ALA A 164 -13.72 9.61 22.22
CA ALA A 164 -14.22 9.20 23.52
C ALA A 164 -13.65 7.84 23.95
N GLU A 165 -13.49 6.92 23.00
CA GLU A 165 -12.91 5.61 23.23
C GLU A 165 -11.44 5.69 23.61
N LEU A 166 -10.64 6.44 22.85
CA LEU A 166 -9.21 6.65 23.11
C LEU A 166 -8.98 7.25 24.49
N ILE A 167 -9.77 8.27 24.88
CA ILE A 167 -9.69 8.88 26.21
C ILE A 167 -10.01 7.84 27.29
N ARG A 168 -11.11 7.10 27.15
CA ARG A 168 -11.55 6.10 28.13
C ARG A 168 -10.52 4.99 28.32
N GLN A 169 -9.82 4.61 27.26
CA GLN A 169 -8.81 3.55 27.28
C GLN A 169 -7.40 4.05 27.65
N GLY A 170 -7.20 5.37 27.77
CA GLY A 170 -5.86 5.94 27.92
C GLY A 170 -4.95 5.63 26.71
N SER A 171 -5.54 5.55 25.52
CA SER A 171 -4.89 5.08 24.29
C SER A 171 -4.73 6.17 23.24
N GLN A 172 -4.08 5.84 22.13
CA GLN A 172 -3.76 6.75 21.04
C GLN A 172 -4.06 6.14 19.67
N LEU A 173 -4.36 7.02 18.71
CA LEU A 173 -4.24 6.75 17.30
C LEU A 173 -2.79 6.98 16.87
N ILE A 174 -2.10 5.90 16.50
CA ILE A 174 -0.76 5.94 15.93
C ILE A 174 -0.88 6.10 14.41
N VAL A 175 -0.25 7.14 13.88
CA VAL A 175 -0.22 7.43 12.44
C VAL A 175 1.20 7.28 11.95
N PHE A 176 1.43 6.32 11.05
CA PHE A 176 2.70 6.17 10.34
C PHE A 176 2.74 7.12 9.14
N HIS A 177 3.79 7.93 9.04
CA HIS A 177 3.88 8.98 8.04
C HIS A 177 5.34 9.26 7.64
N PRO A 178 5.66 9.58 6.37
CA PRO A 178 7.05 9.82 5.96
C PRO A 178 7.62 11.19 6.34
N ASP A 179 6.79 12.24 6.43
CA ASP A 179 7.23 13.62 6.68
C ASP A 179 6.62 14.23 7.95
N LEU A 180 7.42 14.41 9.00
CA LEU A 180 7.00 15.03 10.27
C LEU A 180 6.58 16.50 10.14
N ARG A 181 7.11 17.24 9.15
CA ARG A 181 6.79 18.66 8.98
C ARG A 181 5.31 18.87 8.68
N ARG A 182 4.69 17.92 8.00
CA ARG A 182 3.26 17.93 7.62
C ARG A 182 2.33 17.37 8.68
N THR A 183 2.86 16.90 9.81
CA THR A 183 2.07 16.19 10.82
C THR A 183 2.25 16.70 12.24
N ARG A 184 3.21 17.58 12.52
CA ARG A 184 3.36 18.22 13.84
C ARG A 184 2.07 18.84 14.38
N TYR A 185 1.30 19.52 13.52
CA TYR A 185 0.03 20.10 13.94
C TYR A 185 -1.01 19.03 14.34
N LEU A 186 -0.92 17.77 13.86
CA LEU A 186 -1.86 16.71 14.23
C LEU A 186 -1.68 16.31 15.70
N GLU A 187 -0.43 16.19 16.15
CA GLU A 187 -0.11 15.89 17.55
C GLU A 187 -0.55 17.04 18.47
N GLU A 188 -0.30 18.29 18.06
CA GLU A 188 -0.73 19.49 18.78
C GLU A 188 -2.25 19.61 18.91
N MET A 189 -2.98 19.31 17.83
CA MET A 189 -4.45 19.42 17.79
C MET A 189 -5.18 18.39 18.65
N ALA A 190 -4.59 17.21 18.85
CA ALA A 190 -5.23 16.10 19.53
C ALA A 190 -4.64 15.79 20.91
N ARG A 191 -3.73 16.64 21.43
CA ARG A 191 -3.10 16.63 22.77
C ARG A 191 -3.13 15.24 23.44
N GLY A 192 -2.23 14.37 23.01
CA GLY A 192 -2.02 13.05 23.61
C GLY A 192 -2.90 11.93 23.05
N LEU A 193 -3.84 12.21 22.14
CA LEU A 193 -4.67 11.18 21.48
C LEU A 193 -4.13 10.74 20.11
N ILE A 194 -3.20 11.48 19.53
CA ILE A 194 -2.50 11.12 18.29
C ILE A 194 -1.01 11.05 18.60
N ARG A 195 -0.38 9.98 18.13
CA ARG A 195 1.07 9.83 18.05
C ARG A 195 1.45 9.66 16.59
N VAL A 196 2.36 10.47 16.07
CA VAL A 196 2.84 10.33 14.70
C VAL A 196 4.22 9.69 14.73
N ILE A 197 4.36 8.54 14.07
CA ILE A 197 5.65 7.86 13.95
C ILE A 197 6.20 8.11 12.55
N PRO A 198 7.39 8.72 12.44
CA PRO A 198 8.05 8.88 11.16
C PRO A 198 8.53 7.54 10.64
N MET A 199 8.01 7.11 9.49
CA MET A 199 8.56 5.97 8.77
C MET A 199 9.47 6.51 7.66
N LYS A 200 10.78 6.56 7.92
CA LYS A 200 11.75 6.96 6.91
C LYS A 200 12.02 5.77 5.98
N GLY A 201 11.66 5.90 4.70
CA GLY A 201 12.28 5.13 3.62
C GLY A 201 13.51 5.86 3.07
N PHE A 202 14.37 5.14 2.34
CA PHE A 202 15.43 5.76 1.55
C PHE A 202 14.79 6.74 0.56
N TRP A 203 15.19 8.01 0.65
CA TRP A 203 14.74 9.14 -0.16
C TRP A 203 14.25 8.79 -1.57
N LEU A 204 12.94 8.88 -1.80
CA LEU A 204 12.40 9.35 -3.06
C LEU A 204 11.46 10.51 -2.75
N LYS A 205 11.81 11.70 -3.25
CA LYS A 205 10.93 12.87 -3.21
C LYS A 205 9.56 12.44 -3.74
N PRO A 206 8.44 12.86 -3.12
CA PRO A 206 7.13 12.61 -3.70
C PRO A 206 7.13 13.24 -5.10
N THR A 207 7.08 12.41 -6.14
CA THR A 207 6.84 12.87 -7.50
C THR A 207 5.45 13.49 -7.49
N ARG A 208 5.41 14.83 -7.44
CA ARG A 208 4.23 15.57 -7.81
C ARG A 208 3.86 15.14 -9.23
N GLY A 209 2.73 14.45 -9.36
CA GLY A 209 2.03 14.29 -10.63
C GLY A 209 2.50 13.11 -11.48
N SER A 210 1.64 12.11 -11.58
CA SER A 210 1.39 11.37 -12.81
C SER A 210 0.81 12.30 -13.90
N ALA A 211 1.51 13.39 -14.23
CA ALA A 211 1.10 14.40 -15.21
C ALA A 211 2.23 14.81 -16.17
N ALA A 212 3.33 14.04 -16.24
CA ALA A 212 4.40 14.24 -17.21
C ALA A 212 4.61 12.96 -18.04
N LEU A 213 3.53 12.49 -18.67
CA LEU A 213 3.58 11.64 -19.86
C LEU A 213 2.52 12.15 -20.84
N GLN A 214 2.60 13.43 -21.16
CA GLN A 214 1.96 14.01 -22.33
C GLN A 214 2.96 14.96 -22.98
N SER A 215 3.15 14.76 -24.29
CA SER A 215 3.80 15.69 -25.23
C SER A 215 5.34 15.75 -25.24
N THR A 216 5.96 14.76 -25.90
CA THR A 216 7.00 15.04 -26.90
C THR A 216 6.76 14.16 -28.13
N ALA A 217 5.57 14.29 -28.72
CA ALA A 217 5.44 14.23 -30.17
C ALA A 217 5.40 15.70 -30.61
N ASP A 218 6.15 16.02 -31.66
CA ASP A 218 6.47 17.36 -32.17
C ASP A 218 7.48 18.16 -31.34
N THR A 219 8.74 18.20 -31.80
CA THR A 219 9.27 19.36 -32.54
C THR A 219 10.61 19.00 -33.20
N SER A 220 10.73 19.34 -34.49
CA SER A 220 11.94 19.60 -35.29
C SER A 220 12.91 18.45 -35.62
N LEU A 221 12.75 17.92 -36.84
CA LEU A 221 13.86 17.54 -37.72
C LEU A 221 14.83 18.73 -37.89
N PRO A 222 16.15 18.55 -37.76
CA PRO A 222 17.09 19.52 -38.30
C PRO A 222 17.14 19.38 -39.82
N ALA A 223 16.81 20.46 -40.52
CA ALA A 223 17.18 20.63 -41.92
C ALA A 223 18.71 20.61 -42.00
N HIS A 224 19.25 19.55 -42.61
CA HIS A 224 20.63 19.58 -43.09
C HIS A 224 20.61 20.10 -44.52
N GLU A 225 21.03 21.35 -44.66
CA GLU A 225 21.49 21.92 -45.92
C GLU A 225 22.65 21.08 -46.46
N ALA A 226 22.54 20.75 -47.75
CA ALA A 226 23.64 20.27 -48.57
C ALA A 226 24.53 21.44 -48.98
N PRO A 227 25.81 21.19 -49.31
CA PRO A 227 26.43 21.78 -50.49
C PRO A 227 26.09 20.99 -51.75
#